data_AF-A0A1S3KDL2-F1
#
_entry.id   AF-A0A1S3KDL2-F1
#
_cell.length_a   1.000
_cell.length_b   1.000
_cell.length_c   1.000
_cell.angle_alpha   90.00
_cell.angle_beta   90.00
_cell.angle_gamma   90.00
#
_symmetry.space_group_name_H-M   'P 1'
#
loop_
_entity.id
_entity.type
_entity.pdbx_description
1 polymer ?
#
loop_
_entity_poly.entity_id
_entity_poly.type
_entity_poly.pdbx_seq_one_letter_code
_entity_poly.pdbx_strand_id
1 'polypeptide(L)'
;MKWYKGSQEITTGFTQQTSINSDGCTYNGVSILSITPTYLDNGVRYTCYVEPNPAVIGDSSKQGRYTLDVQYPVPQVPTVTSSTGTFTVEQGTTFTLNCQASGNPSPSYVWTSPDNTNTTGSQLVLTLSTTGPYVYTCFATNSLTTSPLPTRVTVTVQEKTTTTKTTTTSTTTSTTTSTTPVAVASSTTELLTCTGGEGLHSTGVLAGAVVAAVVITFGVAVALFVLYHVSRKKLQFYFFHFSFLTRI
;
A
#
# COMPACT_ATOMS: atom_id res chain seq x y z
N MET A 1 -12.39 -17.28 -2.37
CA MET A 1 -11.56 -16.06 -2.31
C MET A 1 -12.45 -14.90 -1.96
N LYS A 2 -11.95 -13.97 -1.14
CA LYS A 2 -12.68 -12.78 -0.69
C LYS A 2 -11.94 -11.53 -1.13
N TRP A 3 -12.67 -10.49 -1.48
CA TRP A 3 -12.10 -9.21 -1.84
C TRP A 3 -12.39 -8.16 -0.77
N TYR A 4 -11.44 -7.28 -0.55
CA TYR A 4 -11.55 -6.17 0.40
C TYR A 4 -11.12 -4.86 -0.24
N LYS A 5 -11.89 -3.79 -0.05
CA LYS A 5 -11.51 -2.41 -0.31
C LYS A 5 -11.14 -1.76 1.03
N GLY A 6 -9.85 -1.56 1.29
CA GLY A 6 -9.39 -1.20 2.64
C GLY A 6 -9.74 -2.29 3.66
N SER A 7 -10.64 -1.99 4.61
CA SER A 7 -11.16 -2.94 5.59
C SER A 7 -12.55 -3.49 5.26
N GLN A 8 -13.20 -3.00 4.20
CA GLN A 8 -14.56 -3.38 3.84
C GLN A 8 -14.55 -4.57 2.88
N GLU A 9 -15.30 -5.62 3.21
CA GLU A 9 -15.49 -6.77 2.33
C GLU A 9 -16.36 -6.40 1.12
N ILE A 10 -15.91 -6.80 -0.06
CA ILE A 10 -16.64 -6.68 -1.32
C ILE A 10 -17.38 -7.99 -1.55
N THR A 11 -18.70 -7.92 -1.66
CA THR A 11 -19.57 -9.10 -1.77
C THR A 11 -20.13 -9.33 -3.17
N THR A 12 -19.97 -8.38 -4.09
CA THR A 12 -20.49 -8.45 -5.47
C THR A 12 -19.47 -7.88 -6.48
N GLY A 13 -19.70 -8.10 -7.78
CA GLY A 13 -18.87 -7.51 -8.85
C GLY A 13 -17.58 -8.28 -9.18
N PHE A 14 -17.42 -9.50 -8.66
CA PHE A 14 -16.30 -10.38 -8.99
C PHE A 14 -16.78 -11.73 -9.50
N THR A 15 -15.97 -12.38 -10.32
CA THR A 15 -16.13 -13.77 -10.73
C THR A 15 -15.13 -14.66 -10.00
N GLN A 16 -15.50 -15.92 -9.81
CA GLN A 16 -14.62 -16.95 -9.26
C GLN A 16 -14.69 -18.17 -10.15
N GLN A 17 -13.52 -18.69 -10.50
CA GLN A 17 -13.37 -19.93 -11.26
C GLN A 17 -12.36 -20.82 -10.54
N THR A 18 -12.60 -22.12 -10.59
CA THR A 18 -11.68 -23.13 -10.08
C THR A 18 -11.45 -24.19 -11.15
N SER A 19 -10.21 -24.64 -11.29
CA SER A 19 -9.85 -25.76 -12.15
C SER A 19 -9.04 -26.77 -11.34
N ILE A 20 -9.33 -28.05 -11.57
CA ILE A 20 -8.55 -29.15 -11.00
C ILE A 20 -7.31 -29.32 -11.86
N ASN A 21 -6.15 -29.40 -11.23
CA ASN A 21 -4.91 -29.65 -11.94
C ASN A 21 -4.82 -31.10 -12.41
N SER A 22 -3.89 -31.37 -13.33
CA SER A 22 -3.69 -32.70 -13.91
C SER A 22 -3.30 -33.78 -12.89
N ASP A 23 -2.85 -33.38 -11.69
CA ASP A 23 -2.55 -34.28 -10.57
C ASP A 23 -3.81 -34.77 -9.81
N GLY A 24 -4.98 -34.19 -10.08
CA GLY A 24 -6.25 -34.52 -9.42
C GLY A 24 -6.30 -34.17 -7.93
N CYS A 25 -5.26 -33.58 -7.38
CA CYS A 25 -5.07 -33.34 -5.94
C CYS A 25 -4.94 -31.85 -5.62
N THR A 26 -4.57 -31.02 -6.60
CA THR A 26 -4.48 -29.57 -6.43
C THR A 26 -5.51 -28.83 -7.28
N TYR A 27 -5.91 -27.65 -6.81
CA TYR A 27 -6.85 -26.77 -7.49
C TYR A 27 -6.18 -25.43 -7.77
N ASN A 28 -6.44 -24.88 -8.95
CA ASN A 28 -6.14 -23.49 -9.27
C ASN A 28 -7.42 -22.68 -9.13
N GLY A 29 -7.39 -21.64 -8.32
CA GLY A 29 -8.46 -20.68 -8.16
C GLY A 29 -8.10 -19.36 -8.83
N VAL A 30 -9.02 -18.80 -9.61
CA VAL A 30 -8.93 -17.44 -10.14
C VAL A 30 -10.13 -16.65 -9.68
N SER A 31 -9.88 -15.47 -9.09
CA SER A 31 -10.94 -14.48 -8.87
C SER A 31 -10.60 -13.18 -9.57
N ILE A 32 -11.59 -12.62 -10.26
CA ILE A 32 -11.46 -11.42 -11.06
C ILE A 32 -12.47 -10.40 -10.56
N LEU A 33 -11.99 -9.25 -10.08
CA LEU A 33 -12.83 -8.16 -9.62
C LEU A 33 -12.88 -7.08 -10.71
N SER A 34 -14.10 -6.76 -11.16
CA SER A 34 -14.34 -5.69 -12.14
C SER A 34 -14.80 -4.43 -11.42
N ILE A 35 -14.03 -3.35 -11.57
CA ILE A 35 -14.34 -2.06 -10.95
C ILE A 35 -14.41 -0.95 -11.99
N THR A 36 -15.14 0.11 -11.62
CA THR A 36 -15.15 1.38 -12.33
C THR A 36 -14.58 2.44 -11.39
N PRO A 37 -13.25 2.68 -11.41
CA PRO A 37 -12.61 3.58 -10.47
C PRO A 37 -12.99 5.05 -10.73
N THR A 38 -13.00 5.83 -9.66
CA THR A 38 -13.11 7.29 -9.67
C THR A 38 -11.81 7.92 -9.17
N TYR A 39 -11.64 9.24 -9.34
CA TYR A 39 -10.44 9.93 -8.81
C TYR A 39 -10.32 9.84 -7.27
N LEU A 40 -11.42 9.61 -6.56
CA LEU A 40 -11.42 9.39 -5.11
C LEU A 40 -10.87 8.02 -4.71
N ASP A 41 -10.78 7.09 -5.67
CA ASP A 41 -10.23 5.76 -5.46
C ASP A 41 -8.72 5.70 -5.66
N ASN A 42 -8.08 6.81 -6.06
CA ASN A 42 -6.63 6.87 -6.17
C ASN A 42 -5.95 6.58 -4.82
N GLY A 43 -4.98 5.67 -4.81
CA GLY A 43 -4.30 5.22 -3.60
C GLY A 43 -5.11 4.24 -2.75
N VAL A 44 -6.34 3.88 -3.15
CA VAL A 44 -7.12 2.86 -2.44
C VAL A 44 -6.51 1.48 -2.67
N ARG A 45 -6.32 0.74 -1.58
CA ARG A 45 -5.78 -0.62 -1.60
C ARG A 45 -6.88 -1.67 -1.64
N TYR A 46 -6.85 -2.48 -2.68
CA TYR A 46 -7.63 -3.70 -2.82
C TYR A 46 -6.82 -4.88 -2.32
N THR A 47 -7.46 -5.78 -1.58
CA THR A 47 -6.84 -7.01 -1.08
C THR A 47 -7.71 -8.19 -1.49
N CYS A 48 -7.11 -9.16 -2.18
CA CYS A 48 -7.70 -10.47 -2.34
C CYS A 48 -7.16 -11.37 -1.25
N TYR A 49 -8.05 -12.05 -0.55
CA TYR A 49 -7.74 -13.01 0.50
C TYR A 49 -8.20 -14.40 0.04
N VAL A 50 -7.27 -15.34 0.07
CA VAL A 50 -7.52 -16.75 -0.15
C VAL A 50 -7.73 -17.38 1.22
N GLU A 51 -8.97 -17.82 1.48
CA GLU A 51 -9.30 -18.49 2.72
C GLU A 51 -8.55 -19.83 2.80
N PRO A 52 -7.99 -20.16 3.98
CA PRO A 52 -7.30 -21.43 4.17
C PRO A 52 -8.28 -22.59 4.00
N ASN A 53 -7.81 -23.67 3.37
CA ASN A 53 -8.57 -24.92 3.34
C ASN A 53 -8.62 -25.49 4.78
N PRO A 54 -9.81 -25.69 5.37
CA PRO A 54 -9.93 -26.17 6.76
C PRO A 54 -9.37 -27.58 6.96
N ALA A 55 -9.14 -28.35 5.89
CA ALA A 55 -8.50 -29.66 5.95
C ALA A 55 -6.97 -29.59 6.13
N VAL A 56 -6.36 -28.42 5.97
CA VAL A 56 -4.92 -28.21 6.12
C VAL A 56 -4.60 -27.77 7.55
N ILE A 57 -3.68 -28.48 8.20
CA ILE A 57 -3.19 -28.11 9.55
C ILE A 57 -2.19 -26.96 9.41
N GLY A 58 -2.56 -25.77 9.92
CA GLY A 58 -1.73 -24.55 9.89
C GLY A 58 -2.38 -23.39 9.15
N ASP A 59 -1.72 -22.22 9.14
CA ASP A 59 -2.18 -21.06 8.36
C ASP A 59 -1.71 -21.18 6.90
N SER A 60 -2.63 -21.62 6.04
CA SER A 60 -2.42 -21.69 4.59
C SER A 60 -2.98 -20.46 3.86
N SER A 61 -3.40 -19.42 4.58
CA SER A 61 -3.97 -18.23 3.98
C SER A 61 -2.96 -17.51 3.09
N LYS A 62 -3.46 -16.95 1.99
CA LYS A 62 -2.67 -16.10 1.07
C LYS A 62 -3.43 -14.82 0.84
N GLN A 63 -2.69 -13.73 0.60
CA GLN A 63 -3.29 -12.47 0.20
C GLN A 63 -2.49 -11.81 -0.91
N GLY A 64 -3.20 -11.28 -1.90
CA GLY A 64 -2.68 -10.36 -2.90
C GLY A 64 -3.15 -8.95 -2.59
N ARG A 65 -2.29 -7.94 -2.81
CA ARG A 65 -2.63 -6.53 -2.58
C ARG A 65 -2.33 -5.74 -3.85
N TYR A 66 -3.25 -4.86 -4.21
CA TYR A 66 -3.09 -3.93 -5.32
C TYR A 66 -3.57 -2.55 -4.88
N THR A 67 -2.74 -1.53 -5.10
CA THR A 67 -3.10 -0.14 -4.81
C THR A 67 -3.42 0.53 -6.13
N LEU A 68 -4.62 1.11 -6.26
CA LEU A 68 -4.99 1.79 -7.50
C LEU A 68 -4.14 3.04 -7.69
N ASP A 69 -3.63 3.21 -8.90
CA ASP A 69 -3.02 4.46 -9.39
C ASP A 69 -3.95 5.04 -10.45
N VAL A 70 -4.97 5.77 -9.98
CA VAL A 70 -5.96 6.38 -10.87
C VAL A 70 -5.41 7.73 -11.28
N GLN A 71 -5.13 7.91 -12.56
CA GLN A 71 -4.73 9.20 -13.09
C GLN A 71 -5.97 10.05 -13.43
N TYR A 72 -5.95 11.32 -13.04
CA TYR A 72 -7.04 12.27 -13.23
C TYR A 72 -6.51 13.71 -13.40
N PRO A 73 -7.23 14.57 -14.15
CA PRO A 73 -6.86 15.97 -14.32
C PRO A 73 -6.97 16.74 -13.00
N VAL A 74 -6.55 18.00 -12.97
CA VAL A 74 -6.85 18.88 -11.84
C VAL A 74 -8.37 19.08 -11.78
N PRO A 75 -9.09 18.54 -10.77
CA PRO A 75 -10.55 18.45 -10.82
C PRO A 75 -11.22 19.74 -10.31
N GLN A 76 -10.48 20.59 -9.60
CA GLN A 76 -10.98 21.78 -8.92
C GLN A 76 -9.98 22.93 -9.07
N VAL A 77 -10.47 24.17 -8.98
CA VAL A 77 -9.61 25.35 -8.98
C VAL A 77 -8.60 25.30 -7.82
N PRO A 78 -7.36 25.76 -8.01
CA PRO A 78 -6.35 25.75 -6.97
C PRO A 78 -6.77 26.64 -5.78
N THR A 79 -6.36 26.25 -4.58
CA THR A 79 -6.49 27.05 -3.37
C THR A 79 -5.20 27.83 -3.14
N VAL A 80 -5.30 29.10 -2.78
CA VAL A 80 -4.15 29.94 -2.43
C VAL A 80 -4.18 30.26 -0.94
N THR A 81 -3.04 30.12 -0.29
CA THR A 81 -2.80 30.45 1.13
C THR A 81 -1.64 31.42 1.24
N SER A 82 -1.60 32.18 2.34
CA SER A 82 -0.49 33.10 2.65
C SER A 82 0.22 32.63 3.92
N SER A 83 1.55 32.74 3.94
CA SER A 83 2.36 32.47 5.15
C SER A 83 2.01 33.39 6.32
N THR A 84 1.41 34.54 6.07
CA THR A 84 0.91 35.47 7.11
C THR A 84 -0.50 35.14 7.59
N GLY A 85 -1.17 34.14 6.99
CA GLY A 85 -2.56 33.79 7.28
C GLY A 85 -3.60 34.76 6.69
N THR A 86 -3.18 35.91 6.19
CA THR A 86 -4.04 36.93 5.57
C THR A 86 -3.44 37.41 4.24
N PHE A 87 -4.24 38.09 3.43
CA PHE A 87 -3.78 38.76 2.22
C PHE A 87 -3.53 40.26 2.43
N THR A 88 -3.46 40.70 3.69
CA THR A 88 -3.13 42.07 4.05
C THR A 88 -1.79 42.08 4.76
N VAL A 89 -0.80 42.80 4.21
CA VAL A 89 0.58 42.79 4.69
C VAL A 89 1.11 44.21 4.82
N GLU A 90 2.06 44.42 5.73
CA GLU A 90 2.74 45.72 5.85
C GLU A 90 3.82 45.87 4.77
N GLN A 91 4.00 47.10 4.29
CA GLN A 91 5.03 47.46 3.33
C GLN A 91 6.43 46.99 3.77
N GLY A 92 7.16 46.38 2.83
CA GLY A 92 8.49 45.82 3.06
C GLY A 92 8.51 44.48 3.77
N THR A 93 7.34 43.91 4.13
CA THR A 93 7.27 42.56 4.71
C THR A 93 7.50 41.51 3.63
N THR A 94 8.38 40.56 3.91
CA THR A 94 8.55 39.36 3.08
C THR A 94 7.55 38.29 3.50
N PHE A 95 6.77 37.79 2.54
CA PHE A 95 5.78 36.73 2.76
C PHE A 95 5.74 35.78 1.57
N THR A 96 5.07 34.64 1.73
CA THR A 96 4.95 33.62 0.68
C THR A 96 3.49 33.33 0.40
N LEU A 97 3.11 33.38 -0.88
CA LEU A 97 1.86 32.81 -1.36
C LEU A 97 2.10 31.36 -1.76
N ASN A 98 1.20 30.47 -1.37
CA ASN A 98 1.28 29.04 -1.66
C ASN A 98 0.01 28.59 -2.37
N CYS A 99 0.18 28.07 -3.59
CA CYS A 99 -0.87 27.57 -4.44
C CYS A 99 -0.92 26.04 -4.39
N GLN A 100 -2.11 25.49 -4.15
CA GLN A 100 -2.32 24.06 -3.97
C GLN A 100 -3.48 23.57 -4.82
N ALA A 101 -3.25 22.50 -5.57
CA ALA A 101 -4.26 21.79 -6.33
C ALA A 101 -4.09 20.27 -6.15
N SER A 102 -5.17 19.53 -6.31
CA SER A 102 -5.13 18.06 -6.40
C SER A 102 -5.05 17.62 -7.85
N GLY A 103 -4.37 16.52 -8.12
CA GLY A 103 -4.24 15.94 -9.46
C GLY A 103 -3.29 14.76 -9.43
N ASN A 104 -3.51 13.79 -10.33
CA ASN A 104 -2.59 12.67 -10.52
C ASN A 104 -2.36 12.45 -12.03
N PRO A 105 -1.16 12.69 -12.58
CA PRO A 105 0.08 13.06 -11.89
C PRO A 105 0.03 14.40 -11.15
N SER A 106 0.97 14.58 -10.21
CA SER A 106 1.06 15.77 -9.36
C SER A 106 1.03 17.07 -10.19
N PRO A 107 0.23 18.08 -9.81
CA PRO A 107 0.13 19.32 -10.57
C PRO A 107 1.41 20.15 -10.58
N SER A 108 1.61 20.85 -11.69
CA SER A 108 2.59 21.92 -11.87
C SER A 108 1.91 23.29 -11.78
N TYR A 109 2.69 24.33 -11.46
CA TYR A 109 2.16 25.65 -11.11
C TYR A 109 2.92 26.77 -11.81
N VAL A 110 2.16 27.79 -12.22
CA VAL A 110 2.68 29.06 -12.75
C VAL A 110 1.95 30.21 -12.07
N TRP A 111 2.69 31.16 -11.55
CA TRP A 111 2.17 32.42 -11.03
C TRP A 111 2.36 33.53 -12.06
N THR A 112 1.30 34.29 -12.32
CA THR A 112 1.33 35.53 -13.09
C THR A 112 1.15 36.71 -12.13
N SER A 113 2.12 37.62 -12.15
CA SER A 113 2.12 38.86 -11.38
C SER A 113 1.29 39.97 -12.06
N PRO A 114 1.05 41.11 -11.38
CA PRO A 114 0.32 42.26 -11.96
C PRO A 114 0.95 42.83 -13.25
N ASP A 115 2.27 42.73 -13.39
CA ASP A 115 3.04 43.15 -14.57
C ASP A 115 3.13 42.07 -15.66
N ASN A 116 2.33 41.00 -15.55
CA ASN A 116 2.29 39.86 -16.47
C ASN A 116 3.61 39.05 -16.55
N THR A 117 4.42 39.07 -15.50
CA THR A 117 5.60 38.20 -15.40
C THR A 117 5.22 36.86 -14.79
N ASN A 118 5.80 35.79 -15.34
CA ASN A 118 5.49 34.42 -14.94
C ASN A 118 6.60 33.85 -14.07
N THR A 119 6.23 33.24 -12.95
CA THR A 119 7.11 32.51 -12.05
C THR A 119 6.63 31.08 -11.89
N THR A 120 7.50 30.10 -12.09
CA THR A 120 7.14 28.68 -11.92
C THR A 120 7.28 28.24 -10.46
N GLY A 121 6.42 27.32 -10.04
CA GLY A 121 6.44 26.75 -8.70
C GLY A 121 5.16 27.00 -7.91
N SER A 122 4.90 26.15 -6.92
CA SER A 122 3.71 26.25 -6.07
C SER A 122 3.78 27.47 -5.13
N GLN A 123 4.99 27.90 -4.77
CA GLN A 123 5.23 29.02 -3.87
C GLN A 123 5.74 30.25 -4.62
N LEU A 124 5.24 31.41 -4.23
CA LEU A 124 5.68 32.72 -4.71
C LEU A 124 6.09 33.58 -3.51
N VAL A 125 7.39 33.85 -3.38
CA VAL A 125 7.94 34.71 -2.33
C VAL A 125 7.90 36.16 -2.80
N LEU A 126 7.30 37.03 -2.00
CA LEU A 126 7.06 38.43 -2.34
C LEU A 126 7.61 39.36 -1.26
N THR A 127 8.09 40.54 -1.68
CA THR A 127 8.39 41.67 -0.81
C THR A 127 7.94 42.94 -1.53
N LEU A 128 6.89 43.57 -1.02
CA LEU A 128 6.23 44.69 -1.71
C LEU A 128 6.52 46.00 -0.99
N SER A 129 7.16 46.92 -1.70
CA SER A 129 7.62 48.20 -1.16
C SER A 129 6.66 49.35 -1.44
N THR A 130 5.53 49.11 -2.09
CA THR A 130 4.52 50.14 -2.38
C THR A 130 3.17 49.69 -1.84
N THR A 131 2.38 50.64 -1.35
CA THR A 131 1.04 50.38 -0.80
C THR A 131 0.02 50.23 -1.92
N GLY A 132 -0.97 49.38 -1.71
CA GLY A 132 -2.07 49.20 -2.65
C GLY A 132 -2.47 47.74 -2.86
N PRO A 133 -3.48 47.51 -3.72
CA PRO A 133 -3.90 46.17 -4.10
C PRO A 133 -3.06 45.63 -5.26
N TYR A 134 -2.56 44.40 -5.11
CA TYR A 134 -1.81 43.66 -6.12
C TYR A 134 -2.52 42.35 -6.41
N VAL A 135 -2.84 42.10 -7.68
CA VAL A 135 -3.53 40.88 -8.10
C VAL A 135 -2.52 39.88 -8.64
N TYR A 136 -2.42 38.72 -7.99
CA TYR A 136 -1.64 37.59 -8.46
C TYR A 136 -2.58 36.48 -8.94
N THR A 137 -2.22 35.81 -10.02
CA THR A 137 -2.97 34.66 -10.53
C THR A 137 -2.10 33.42 -10.50
N CYS A 138 -2.52 32.38 -9.80
CA CYS A 138 -1.91 31.07 -9.91
C CYS A 138 -2.65 30.22 -10.95
N PHE A 139 -1.91 29.49 -11.77
CA PHE A 139 -2.40 28.48 -12.68
C PHE A 139 -1.90 27.11 -12.24
N ALA A 140 -2.79 26.14 -12.09
CA ALA A 140 -2.44 24.75 -11.82
C ALA A 140 -2.79 23.87 -13.03
N THR A 141 -1.89 22.95 -13.39
CA THR A 141 -2.10 22.02 -14.51
C THR A 141 -1.34 20.72 -14.34
N ASN A 142 -1.85 19.63 -14.88
CA ASN A 142 -1.13 18.35 -15.03
C ASN A 142 -1.26 17.81 -16.46
N SER A 143 -0.63 16.66 -16.74
CA SER A 143 -0.62 16.05 -18.08
C SER A 143 -2.00 15.69 -18.65
N LEU A 144 -3.03 15.60 -17.81
CA LEU A 144 -4.40 15.29 -18.21
C LEU A 144 -5.30 16.53 -18.24
N THR A 145 -4.80 17.67 -17.80
CA THR A 145 -5.57 18.91 -17.73
C THR A 145 -5.55 19.60 -19.10
N THR A 146 -6.72 19.73 -19.73
CA THR A 146 -6.84 20.35 -21.07
C THR A 146 -6.43 21.81 -21.10
N SER A 147 -6.76 22.57 -20.04
CA SER A 147 -6.42 23.98 -19.91
C SER A 147 -6.05 24.30 -18.46
N PRO A 148 -4.95 25.03 -18.20
CA PRO A 148 -4.55 25.40 -16.85
C PRO A 148 -5.66 26.11 -16.08
N LEU A 149 -5.91 25.69 -14.84
CA LEU A 149 -6.97 26.23 -14.01
C LEU A 149 -6.47 27.44 -13.19
N PRO A 150 -7.05 28.64 -13.38
CA PRO A 150 -6.63 29.84 -12.68
C PRO A 150 -7.32 30.05 -11.33
N THR A 151 -6.59 30.57 -10.35
CA THR A 151 -7.11 31.20 -9.13
C THR A 151 -6.45 32.56 -8.92
N ARG A 152 -7.27 33.57 -8.66
CA ARG A 152 -6.82 34.95 -8.42
C ARG A 152 -6.85 35.28 -6.94
N VAL A 153 -5.83 36.01 -6.48
CA VAL A 153 -5.73 36.53 -5.12
C VAL A 153 -5.33 38.00 -5.17
N THR A 154 -5.98 38.81 -4.34
CA THR A 154 -5.64 40.22 -4.17
C THR A 154 -4.88 40.40 -2.85
N VAL A 155 -3.61 40.78 -2.95
CA VAL A 155 -2.79 41.17 -1.80
C VAL A 155 -2.92 42.67 -1.58
N THR A 156 -3.27 43.09 -0.38
CA THR A 156 -3.35 44.51 0.00
C THR A 156 -2.15 44.87 0.86
N VAL A 157 -1.32 45.78 0.37
CA VAL A 157 -0.16 46.29 1.12
C VAL A 157 -0.54 47.59 1.80
N GLN A 158 -0.39 47.63 3.12
CA GLN A 158 -0.64 48.80 3.95
C GLN A 158 0.67 49.46 4.36
N GLU A 159 0.65 50.76 4.69
CA GLU A 159 1.81 51.43 5.25
C GLU A 159 2.27 50.69 6.51
N LYS A 160 3.58 50.70 6.74
CA LYS A 160 4.15 50.13 7.96
C LYS A 160 3.60 50.90 9.16
N THR A 161 2.83 50.23 10.00
CA THR A 161 2.28 50.87 11.20
C THR A 161 3.42 51.08 12.18
N THR A 162 3.78 52.33 12.49
CA THR A 162 4.65 52.62 13.64
C THR A 162 3.80 52.49 14.91
N THR A 163 3.76 51.29 15.51
CA THR A 163 2.91 51.04 16.68
C THR A 163 3.60 51.43 17.99
N THR A 164 3.21 52.59 18.55
CA THR A 164 3.07 52.73 20.01
C THR A 164 1.94 51.80 20.44
N LYS A 165 2.25 50.92 21.41
CA LYS A 165 1.44 49.80 21.88
C LYS A 165 0.05 50.22 22.37
N THR A 166 -1.01 49.81 21.69
CA THR A 166 -2.38 49.78 22.26
C THR A 166 -3.10 48.50 21.86
N THR A 167 -3.32 47.67 22.88
CA THR A 167 -4.17 46.47 22.93
C THR A 167 -5.65 46.84 22.88
N THR A 168 -6.48 46.12 22.10
CA THR A 168 -7.93 45.80 22.31
C THR A 168 -8.41 45.00 21.07
N THR A 169 -8.53 43.67 21.09
CA THR A 169 -9.70 42.80 21.44
C THR A 169 -11.00 43.07 20.68
N SER A 170 -11.61 41.99 20.14
CA SER A 170 -13.00 41.80 19.62
C SER A 170 -13.14 41.86 18.08
N THR A 171 -13.94 41.07 17.33
CA THR A 171 -14.81 39.90 17.55
C THR A 171 -15.25 39.38 16.16
N THR A 172 -15.46 38.06 16.08
CA THR A 172 -16.16 37.18 15.11
C THR A 172 -17.13 37.77 14.09
N THR A 173 -17.14 37.27 12.84
CA THR A 173 -18.35 36.79 12.13
C THR A 173 -17.95 35.87 10.95
N SER A 174 -18.39 34.61 11.00
CA SER A 174 -18.24 33.59 9.96
C SER A 174 -19.55 33.45 9.18
N THR A 175 -19.50 33.56 7.85
CA THR A 175 -20.67 33.37 6.99
C THR A 175 -20.44 32.16 6.09
N THR A 176 -21.25 31.12 6.29
CA THR A 176 -21.24 29.86 5.55
C THR A 176 -22.19 29.95 4.36
N THR A 177 -21.74 29.60 3.16
CA THR A 177 -22.65 29.34 2.04
C THR A 177 -22.17 28.12 1.27
N SER A 178 -22.98 27.06 1.33
CA SER A 178 -22.78 25.78 0.65
C SER A 178 -23.54 25.82 -0.67
N THR A 179 -22.86 25.58 -1.78
CA THR A 179 -23.50 25.20 -3.04
C THR A 179 -22.72 24.09 -3.73
N THR A 180 -23.41 22.98 -3.94
CA THR A 180 -23.00 21.80 -4.69
C THR A 180 -22.98 22.07 -6.19
N PRO A 181 -22.01 21.51 -6.93
CA PRO A 181 -22.29 21.10 -8.30
C PRO A 181 -21.86 19.67 -8.62
N VAL A 182 -22.53 19.18 -9.66
CA VAL A 182 -22.65 17.83 -10.18
C VAL A 182 -21.38 17.39 -10.92
N ALA A 183 -20.95 16.16 -10.67
CA ALA A 183 -19.81 15.52 -11.33
C ALA A 183 -20.23 14.78 -12.61
N VAL A 184 -19.42 14.90 -13.67
CA VAL A 184 -19.47 14.03 -14.85
C VAL A 184 -18.19 13.20 -14.84
N ALA A 185 -18.33 11.90 -14.62
CA ALA A 185 -17.23 10.95 -14.59
C ALA A 185 -17.08 10.27 -15.97
N SER A 186 -15.87 10.29 -16.51
CA SER A 186 -15.47 9.40 -17.59
C SER A 186 -14.92 8.12 -16.98
N SER A 187 -15.54 6.97 -17.30
CA SER A 187 -15.19 5.67 -16.75
C SER A 187 -14.41 4.84 -17.77
N THR A 188 -13.29 4.26 -17.33
CA THR A 188 -12.60 3.16 -18.00
C THR A 188 -12.58 1.97 -17.07
N THR A 189 -13.07 0.83 -17.54
CA THR A 189 -13.15 -0.42 -16.76
C THR A 189 -11.75 -0.99 -16.57
N GLU A 190 -11.35 -1.21 -15.32
CA GLU A 190 -10.05 -1.81 -14.96
C GLU A 190 -10.26 -3.21 -14.38
N LEU A 191 -9.45 -4.18 -14.79
CA LEU A 191 -9.61 -5.60 -14.46
C LEU A 191 -8.49 -6.06 -13.51
N LEU A 192 -8.82 -6.35 -12.25
CA LEU A 192 -7.87 -6.93 -11.30
C LEU A 192 -8.00 -8.46 -11.30
N THR A 193 -6.88 -9.15 -11.45
CA THR A 193 -6.79 -10.61 -11.42
C THR A 193 -6.05 -11.09 -10.17
N CYS A 194 -6.58 -12.11 -9.52
CA CYS A 194 -5.90 -12.82 -8.44
C CYS A 194 -5.90 -14.32 -8.74
N THR A 195 -4.69 -14.89 -8.77
CA THR A 195 -4.44 -16.31 -8.99
C THR A 195 -3.98 -16.94 -7.68
N GLY A 196 -4.63 -18.03 -7.29
CA GLY A 196 -4.21 -18.91 -6.21
C GLY A 196 -3.91 -20.28 -6.78
N GLY A 197 -2.65 -20.70 -6.72
CA GLY A 197 -2.25 -22.08 -7.01
C GLY A 197 -1.78 -22.75 -5.73
N GLU A 198 -2.35 -23.90 -5.41
CA GLU A 198 -1.74 -24.80 -4.44
C GLU A 198 -0.60 -25.57 -5.13
N GLY A 199 0.63 -25.11 -4.91
CA GLY A 199 1.80 -25.95 -5.09
C GLY A 199 2.02 -26.77 -3.82
N LEU A 200 1.20 -27.81 -3.60
CA LEU A 200 1.54 -28.83 -2.61
C LEU A 200 2.57 -29.77 -3.23
N HIS A 201 3.85 -29.45 -3.07
CA HIS A 201 4.89 -30.45 -3.21
C HIS A 201 4.76 -31.43 -2.04
N SER A 202 3.98 -32.50 -2.23
CA SER A 202 4.12 -33.71 -1.43
C SER A 202 5.40 -34.43 -1.86
N THR A 203 6.56 -33.86 -1.52
CA THR A 203 7.74 -34.67 -1.21
C THR A 203 7.87 -34.73 0.30
N GLY A 204 6.89 -35.36 0.94
CA GLY A 204 6.84 -35.45 2.41
C GLY A 204 6.37 -36.79 2.95
N VAL A 205 5.73 -37.64 2.14
CA VAL A 205 5.17 -38.92 2.64
C VAL A 205 6.13 -40.10 2.48
N LEU A 206 7.14 -40.01 1.61
CA LEU A 206 8.15 -41.06 1.49
C LEU A 206 9.34 -40.88 2.45
N ALA A 207 9.64 -39.66 2.92
CA ALA A 207 10.75 -39.45 3.86
C ALA A 207 10.44 -39.97 5.28
N GLY A 208 9.20 -39.80 5.77
CA GLY A 208 8.81 -40.31 7.10
C GLY A 208 8.78 -41.84 7.17
N ALA A 209 8.25 -42.51 6.13
CA ALA A 209 8.20 -43.96 6.05
C ALA A 209 9.59 -44.59 5.80
N VAL A 210 10.43 -43.96 4.96
CA VAL A 210 11.81 -44.43 4.72
C VAL A 210 12.68 -44.19 5.95
N VAL A 211 12.55 -43.05 6.65
CA VAL A 211 13.30 -42.81 7.90
C VAL A 211 12.85 -43.76 9.01
N ALA A 212 11.54 -44.02 9.16
CA ALA A 212 11.07 -45.02 10.12
C ALA A 212 11.55 -46.44 9.76
N ALA A 213 11.52 -46.83 8.49
CA ALA A 213 12.01 -48.13 8.03
C ALA A 213 13.54 -48.27 8.20
N VAL A 214 14.31 -47.22 7.94
CA VAL A 214 15.78 -47.20 8.15
C VAL A 214 16.13 -47.25 9.63
N VAL A 215 15.38 -46.56 10.50
CA VAL A 215 15.60 -46.60 11.96
C VAL A 215 15.23 -47.98 12.53
N ILE A 216 14.13 -48.59 12.08
CA ILE A 216 13.73 -49.94 12.51
C ILE A 216 14.72 -50.98 12.01
N THR A 217 15.14 -50.92 10.74
CA THR A 217 16.11 -51.88 10.18
C THR A 217 17.49 -51.73 10.84
N PHE A 218 17.95 -50.50 11.08
CA PHE A 218 19.20 -50.27 11.82
C PHE A 218 19.10 -50.74 13.28
N GLY A 219 17.97 -50.49 13.95
CA GLY A 219 17.71 -50.97 15.31
C GLY A 219 17.71 -52.50 15.41
N VAL A 220 17.07 -53.19 14.47
CA VAL A 220 17.07 -54.67 14.39
C VAL A 220 18.47 -55.20 14.08
N ALA A 221 19.22 -54.56 13.17
CA ALA A 221 20.59 -54.96 12.85
C ALA A 221 21.52 -54.80 14.05
N VAL A 222 21.41 -53.70 14.81
CA VAL A 222 22.17 -53.50 16.06
C VAL A 222 21.79 -54.54 17.11
N ALA A 223 20.50 -54.85 17.27
CA ALA A 223 20.05 -55.88 18.21
C ALA A 223 20.60 -57.26 17.84
N LEU A 224 20.56 -57.64 16.55
CA LEU A 224 21.13 -58.90 16.07
C LEU A 224 22.66 -58.92 16.21
N PHE A 225 23.35 -57.80 15.97
CA PHE A 225 24.79 -57.69 16.17
C PHE A 225 25.19 -57.83 17.65
N VAL A 226 24.42 -57.22 18.56
CA VAL A 226 24.62 -57.36 20.01
C VAL A 226 24.36 -58.81 20.43
N LEU A 227 23.25 -59.43 19.98
CA LEU A 227 22.96 -60.83 20.27
C LEU A 227 24.02 -61.77 19.69
N TYR A 228 24.52 -61.48 18.48
CA TYR A 228 25.63 -62.21 17.87
C TYR A 228 26.90 -62.08 18.70
N HIS A 229 27.29 -60.88 19.13
CA HIS A 229 28.48 -60.71 19.96
C HIS A 229 28.32 -61.27 21.37
N VAL A 230 27.13 -61.19 21.97
CA VAL A 230 26.83 -61.80 23.28
C VAL A 230 26.84 -63.31 23.19
N SER A 231 26.26 -63.90 22.13
CA SER A 231 26.32 -65.34 21.89
C SER A 231 27.74 -65.79 21.56
N ARG A 232 28.52 -65.03 20.79
CA ARG A 232 29.94 -65.32 20.53
C ARG A 232 30.79 -65.23 21.79
N LYS A 233 30.53 -64.23 22.67
CA LYS A 233 31.17 -64.12 23.98
C LYS A 233 30.76 -65.25 24.91
N LYS A 234 29.47 -65.65 24.92
CA LYS A 234 29.01 -66.85 25.66
C LYS A 234 29.65 -68.12 25.11
N LEU A 235 29.75 -68.28 23.79
CA LEU A 235 30.37 -69.45 23.17
C LEU A 235 31.88 -69.49 23.42
N GLN A 236 32.56 -68.35 23.42
CA GLN A 236 33.96 -68.21 23.87
C GLN A 236 34.11 -68.51 25.36
N PHE A 237 33.17 -68.10 26.21
CA PHE A 237 33.15 -68.45 27.64
C PHE A 237 32.95 -69.96 27.85
N TYR A 238 32.08 -70.59 27.06
CA TYR A 238 31.90 -72.05 27.06
C TYR A 238 33.16 -72.75 26.56
N PHE A 239 33.83 -72.26 25.51
CA PHE A 239 35.10 -72.81 25.02
C PHE A 239 36.25 -72.64 26.04
N PHE A 240 36.32 -71.50 26.74
CA PHE A 240 37.29 -71.28 27.83
C PHE A 240 37.00 -72.17 29.04
N HIS A 241 35.73 -72.33 29.43
CA HIS A 241 35.34 -73.21 30.53
C HIS A 241 35.59 -74.69 30.21
N PHE A 242 35.39 -75.12 28.95
CA PHE A 242 35.70 -76.49 28.53
C PHE A 242 37.21 -76.75 28.43
N SER A 243 38.00 -75.76 28.01
CA SER A 243 39.47 -75.86 27.92
C SER A 243 40.15 -75.92 29.30
N PHE A 244 39.54 -75.36 30.35
CA PHE A 244 40.03 -75.48 31.72
C PHE A 244 39.69 -76.84 32.37
N LEU A 245 38.69 -77.56 31.86
CA LEU A 245 38.29 -78.89 32.32
C LEU A 245 39.03 -80.05 31.62
N THR A 246 39.90 -79.77 30.63
CA THR A 246 40.70 -80.78 29.90
C THR A 246 42.22 -80.65 30.07
N ARG A 247 42.69 -79.82 31.02
CA ARG A 247 44.10 -79.78 31.46
C ARG A 247 44.19 -79.90 33.00
N ILE A 248 43.87 -81.09 33.50
CA ILE A 248 44.44 -81.73 34.70
C ILE A 248 44.64 -83.20 34.34
#